data_AF-A0A9P0H8E2-F1
#
_entry.id   AF-A0A9P0H8E2-F1
#
_cell.length_a   1.000
_cell.length_b   1.000
_cell.length_c   1.000
_cell.angle_alpha   90.00
_cell.angle_beta   90.00
_cell.angle_gamma   90.00
#
_symmetry.space_group_name_H-M   'P 1'
#
loop_
_entity.id
_entity.type
_entity.pdbx_description
1 polymer ?
#
loop_
_entity_poly.entity_id
_entity_poly.type
_entity_poly.pdbx_seq_one_letter_code
_entity_poly.pdbx_strand_id
1 'polypeptide(L)'
;MKGMVSLTSVLSGVVLKHLAVEIRRWKVEELQATAFDLVRKACPERLKILVPLEGELGLENIGLSEAQVKNLEDNVSIIFNFAASLKLEDPLKTLVTINTLATLKLLEMACKFKKLKV
;
A
#
# COMPACT_ATOMS: atom_id res chain seq x y z
N MET A 1 36.77 -4.51 -3.38
CA MET A 1 35.50 -4.64 -2.64
C MET A 1 34.62 -3.45 -3.00
N LYS A 2 33.60 -3.66 -3.84
CA LYS A 2 32.73 -2.60 -4.36
C LYS A 2 31.77 -2.11 -3.26
N GLY A 3 31.62 -0.79 -3.18
CA GLY A 3 30.91 -0.07 -2.13
C GLY A 3 29.48 -0.54 -1.92
N MET A 4 29.17 -0.83 -0.66
CA MET A 4 27.81 -1.06 -0.19
C MET A 4 27.10 0.29 -0.12
N VAL A 5 26.35 0.62 -1.17
CA VAL A 5 25.47 1.80 -1.18
C VAL A 5 24.35 1.51 -0.18
N SER A 6 24.31 2.26 0.92
CA SER A 6 23.24 2.17 1.91
C SER A 6 21.90 2.54 1.25
N LEU A 7 20.86 1.74 1.49
CA LEU A 7 19.48 2.06 1.07
C LEU A 7 19.04 3.47 1.48
N THR A 8 19.68 4.08 2.48
CA THR A 8 19.42 5.46 2.90
C THR A 8 19.84 6.51 1.87
N SER A 9 20.85 6.28 1.03
CA SER A 9 21.33 7.28 0.05
C SER A 9 20.53 7.28 -1.26
N VAL A 10 19.78 6.22 -1.54
CA VAL A 10 18.88 6.14 -2.72
C VAL A 10 17.55 6.84 -2.43
N LEU A 11 17.19 6.99 -1.15
CA LEU A 11 15.88 7.47 -0.70
C LEU A 11 15.87 8.95 -0.31
N SER A 12 17.02 9.61 -0.20
CA SER A 12 17.11 11.00 0.29
C SER A 12 16.64 12.06 -0.72
N GLY A 13 16.40 11.69 -1.98
CA GLY A 13 15.95 12.60 -3.05
C GLY A 13 14.60 12.27 -3.67
N VAL A 14 13.94 11.20 -3.23
CA VAL A 14 12.67 10.76 -3.79
C VAL A 14 11.66 10.66 -2.65
N VAL A 15 10.68 11.56 -2.62
CA VAL A 15 9.45 11.35 -1.84
C VAL A 15 8.74 10.16 -2.49
N LEU A 16 9.14 8.94 -2.13
CA LEU A 16 8.50 7.73 -2.63
C LEU A 16 7.14 7.61 -1.94
N LYS A 17 6.10 8.05 -2.64
CA LYS A 17 4.72 7.74 -2.29
C LYS A 17 4.44 6.32 -2.79
N HIS A 18 4.65 5.35 -1.90
CA HIS A 18 4.29 3.96 -2.15
C HIS A 18 2.82 3.77 -1.78
N LEU A 19 2.08 3.04 -2.63
CA LEU A 19 0.79 2.50 -2.23
C LEU A 19 1.01 1.07 -1.71
N ALA A 20 0.75 0.86 -0.43
CA ALA A 20 0.61 -0.47 0.14
C ALA A 20 -0.89 -0.77 0.25
N VAL A 21 -1.33 -1.85 -0.39
CA VAL A 21 -2.71 -2.35 -0.25
C VAL A 21 -2.64 -3.62 0.58
N GLU A 22 -3.40 -3.65 1.68
CA GLU A 22 -3.57 -4.82 2.55
C GLU A 22 -5.07 -5.07 2.77
N ILE A 23 -5.46 -6.31 3.05
CA ILE A 23 -6.88 -6.71 3.16
C ILE A 23 -7.56 -6.27 4.44
N ARG A 24 -6.80 -5.81 5.44
CA ARG A 24 -7.43 -5.33 6.67
C ARG A 24 -7.81 -3.88 6.53
N ARG A 25 -8.95 -3.53 7.13
CA ARG A 25 -9.36 -2.15 7.42
C ARG A 25 -8.28 -1.53 8.30
N TRP A 26 -7.27 -0.94 7.66
CA TRP A 26 -6.19 -0.25 8.35
C TRP A 26 -6.74 1.02 8.96
N LYS A 27 -6.71 1.09 10.28
CA LYS A 27 -7.04 2.32 11.00
C LYS A 27 -5.77 3.09 11.32
N VAL A 28 -5.85 4.42 11.31
CA VAL A 28 -4.70 5.26 11.67
C VAL A 28 -4.18 4.92 13.07
N GLU A 29 -5.08 4.50 13.97
CA GLU A 29 -4.73 4.04 15.31
C GLU A 29 -3.82 2.80 15.34
N GLU A 30 -3.80 1.96 14.30
CA GLU A 30 -2.93 0.78 14.25
C GLU A 30 -1.45 1.16 14.16
N LEU A 31 -1.15 2.37 13.67
CA LEU A 31 0.21 2.90 13.76
C LEU A 31 0.65 3.09 15.20
N GLN A 32 -0.23 3.11 16.20
CA GLN A 32 0.13 3.17 17.63
C GLN A 32 0.43 1.79 18.24
N ALA A 33 0.28 0.70 17.49
CA ALA A 33 0.55 -0.65 17.98
C ALA A 33 2.03 -0.83 18.38
N THR A 34 2.29 -1.63 19.42
CA THR A 34 3.63 -1.87 19.98
C THR A 34 4.66 -2.36 18.96
N ALA A 35 4.21 -3.00 17.87
CA ALA A 35 5.04 -3.39 16.73
C ALA A 35 5.87 -2.22 16.15
N PHE A 36 5.39 -0.98 16.28
CA PHE A 36 6.07 0.22 15.80
C PHE A 36 6.90 0.93 16.88
N ASP A 37 6.98 0.42 18.12
CA ASP A 37 7.68 1.10 19.22
C ASP A 37 9.17 1.30 18.96
N LEU A 38 9.83 0.30 18.36
CA LEU A 38 11.25 0.40 18.01
C LEU A 38 11.49 1.52 16.99
N VAL A 39 10.64 1.62 15.97
CA VAL A 39 10.73 2.68 14.95
C VAL A 39 10.41 4.04 15.56
N ARG A 40 9.37 4.14 16.42
CA ARG A 40 9.04 5.38 17.15
C ARG A 40 10.19 5.87 18.01
N LYS A 41 10.88 4.97 18.72
CA LYS A 41 12.00 5.32 19.61
C LYS A 41 13.27 5.67 18.84
N ALA A 42 13.63 4.87 17.83
CA ALA A 42 14.90 5.03 17.13
C ALA A 42 14.84 6.05 15.98
N CYS A 43 13.71 6.17 15.29
CA CYS A 43 13.59 6.98 14.08
C CYS A 43 12.12 7.40 13.77
N PRO A 44 11.49 8.23 14.63
CA PRO A 44 10.07 8.59 14.51
C PRO A 44 9.72 9.28 13.18
N GLU A 45 10.67 10.02 12.58
CA GLU A 45 10.50 10.65 11.27
C GLU A 45 10.16 9.66 10.16
N ARG A 46 10.57 8.39 10.28
CA ARG A 46 10.22 7.35 9.30
C ARG A 46 8.74 7.00 9.29
N LEU A 47 8.00 7.27 10.36
CA LEU A 47 6.54 7.05 10.37
C LEU A 47 5.78 8.21 9.73
N LYS A 48 6.39 9.40 9.60
CA LYS A 48 5.75 10.57 8.98
C LYS A 48 5.57 10.43 7.46
N ILE A 49 6.28 9.48 6.84
CA ILE A 49 6.13 9.18 5.40
C ILE A 49 4.90 8.31 5.13
N LEU A 50 4.29 7.74 6.17
CA LEU A 50 3.11 6.88 6.04
C LEU A 50 1.85 7.73 5.93
N VAL A 51 1.09 7.50 4.86
CA VAL A 51 -0.22 8.13 4.65
C VAL A 51 -1.26 7.01 4.57
N PRO A 52 -1.96 6.70 5.68
CA PRO A 52 -2.97 5.66 5.67
C PRO A 52 -4.20 6.11 4.86
N LEU A 53 -4.76 5.18 4.10
CA LEU A 53 -6.02 5.36 3.38
C LEU A 53 -6.95 4.22 3.80
N GLU A 54 -8.14 4.57 4.28
CA GLU A 54 -9.17 3.58 4.60
C GLU A 54 -9.85 3.12 3.31
N GLY A 55 -9.82 1.81 3.06
CA GLY A 55 -10.37 1.21 1.85
C GLY A 55 -10.62 -0.28 2.02
N GLU A 56 -11.36 -0.85 1.06
CA GLU A 56 -11.69 -2.27 0.99
C GLU A 56 -11.61 -2.76 -0.46
N LEU A 57 -10.81 -3.80 -0.67
CA LEU A 57 -10.56 -4.37 -2.00
C LEU A 57 -11.82 -4.84 -2.75
N GLY A 58 -12.85 -5.26 -2.03
CA GLY A 58 -14.11 -5.73 -2.61
C GLY A 58 -14.94 -4.61 -3.26
N LEU A 59 -14.66 -3.35 -2.91
CA LEU A 59 -15.41 -2.18 -3.36
C LEU A 59 -14.83 -1.60 -4.66
N GLU A 60 -15.66 -0.82 -5.35
CA GLU A 60 -15.18 0.00 -6.47
C GLU A 60 -14.11 0.98 -5.98
N ASN A 61 -13.08 1.20 -6.80
CA ASN A 61 -11.92 2.04 -6.46
C ASN A 61 -11.31 1.70 -5.09
N ILE A 62 -11.33 0.42 -4.71
CA ILE A 62 -10.87 -0.08 -3.40
C ILE A 62 -11.48 0.68 -2.20
N GLY A 63 -12.69 1.23 -2.37
CA GLY A 63 -13.40 1.99 -1.33
C GLY A 63 -12.90 3.43 -1.14
N LEU A 64 -12.07 3.95 -2.04
CA LEU A 64 -11.53 5.30 -1.96
C LEU A 64 -12.42 6.33 -2.67
N SER A 65 -12.39 7.57 -2.17
CA SER A 65 -12.97 8.72 -2.86
C SER A 65 -12.22 9.04 -4.16
N GLU A 66 -12.90 9.68 -5.11
CA GLU A 66 -12.29 10.12 -6.37
C GLU A 66 -11.05 11.00 -6.15
N ALA A 67 -11.06 11.87 -5.14
CA ALA A 67 -9.93 12.71 -4.79
C ALA A 67 -8.71 11.89 -4.31
N GLN A 68 -8.94 10.83 -3.54
CA GLN A 68 -7.89 9.91 -3.11
C GLN A 68 -7.35 9.11 -4.30
N VAL A 69 -8.22 8.57 -5.15
CA VAL A 69 -7.82 7.84 -6.37
C VAL A 69 -6.95 8.71 -7.27
N LYS A 70 -7.38 9.95 -7.55
CA LYS A 70 -6.61 10.89 -8.36
C LYS A 70 -5.24 11.20 -7.74
N ASN A 71 -5.17 11.34 -6.41
CA ASN A 71 -3.89 11.51 -5.72
C ASN A 71 -2.97 10.32 -5.98
N LEU A 72 -3.47 9.09 -5.88
CA LEU A 72 -2.70 7.88 -6.18
C LEU A 72 -2.22 7.87 -7.63
N GLU A 73 -3.11 8.13 -8.59
CA GLU A 73 -2.79 8.20 -10.03
C GLU A 73 -1.67 9.21 -10.33
N ASP A 74 -1.68 10.37 -9.69
CA ASP A 74 -0.71 11.45 -9.93
C ASP A 74 0.65 11.22 -9.25
N ASN A 75 0.71 10.35 -8.23
CA ASN A 75 1.82 10.36 -7.29
C ASN A 75 2.50 9.02 -7.02
N VAL A 76 1.81 7.89 -7.21
CA VAL A 76 2.36 6.58 -6.89
C VAL A 76 3.26 6.08 -8.01
N SER A 77 4.45 5.60 -7.63
CA SER A 77 5.43 5.04 -8.56
C SER A 77 5.67 3.55 -8.42
N ILE A 78 5.28 2.97 -7.29
CA ILE A 78 5.46 1.56 -6.95
C ILE A 78 4.24 1.13 -6.13
N ILE A 79 3.68 -0.03 -6.46
CA ILE A 79 2.56 -0.63 -5.75
C ILE A 79 3.03 -1.95 -5.13
N PHE A 80 2.77 -2.11 -3.83
CA PHE A 80 2.91 -3.37 -3.14
C PHE A 80 1.53 -3.92 -2.79
N ASN A 81 1.17 -5.05 -3.39
CA ASN A 81 -0.12 -5.72 -3.12
C ASN A 81 0.11 -6.94 -2.21
N PHE A 82 -0.16 -6.80 -0.92
CA PHE A 82 -0.11 -7.89 0.07
C PHE A 82 -1.50 -8.34 0.51
N ALA A 83 -2.52 -7.89 -0.21
CA ALA A 83 -3.90 -8.03 0.14
C ALA A 83 -4.45 -9.39 -0.35
N ALA A 84 -4.61 -10.37 0.55
CA ALA A 84 -5.21 -11.69 0.25
C ALA A 84 -5.94 -12.30 1.47
N SER A 85 -7.13 -12.88 1.24
CA SER A 85 -7.85 -13.66 2.26
C SER A 85 -7.19 -15.02 2.34
N LEU A 86 -6.75 -15.38 3.54
CA LEU A 86 -6.15 -16.68 3.85
C LEU A 86 -7.15 -17.65 4.49
N LYS A 87 -8.43 -17.25 4.59
CA LYS A 87 -9.50 -18.06 5.17
C LYS A 87 -9.94 -19.12 4.16
N LEU A 88 -9.28 -20.27 4.17
CA LEU A 88 -9.54 -21.35 3.22
C LEU A 88 -10.96 -21.94 3.36
N GLU A 89 -11.62 -21.69 4.50
CA GLU A 89 -13.00 -22.06 4.78
C GLU A 89 -14.05 -21.16 4.09
N ASP A 90 -13.66 -20.00 3.54
CA ASP A 90 -14.60 -19.13 2.83
C ASP A 90 -15.04 -19.78 1.49
N PRO A 91 -16.27 -19.49 1.01
CA PRO A 91 -16.72 -20.00 -0.29
C PRO A 91 -15.74 -19.62 -1.41
N LEU A 92 -15.51 -20.55 -2.35
CA LEU A 92 -14.59 -20.33 -3.48
C LEU A 92 -14.90 -19.03 -4.23
N LYS A 93 -16.19 -18.71 -4.45
CA LYS A 93 -16.62 -17.47 -5.09
C LYS A 93 -16.11 -16.22 -4.34
N THR A 94 -16.15 -16.26 -3.00
CA THR A 94 -15.64 -15.18 -2.14
C THR A 94 -14.13 -15.05 -2.30
N LEU A 95 -13.39 -16.16 -2.20
CA LEU A 95 -11.92 -16.16 -2.34
C LEU A 95 -11.46 -15.70 -3.72
N VAL A 96 -12.12 -16.12 -4.80
CA VAL A 96 -11.84 -15.65 -6.16
C VAL A 96 -12.11 -14.15 -6.30
N THR A 97 -13.19 -13.66 -5.70
CA THR A 97 -13.52 -12.22 -5.74
C THR A 97 -12.45 -11.40 -5.01
N ILE A 98 -12.05 -11.83 -3.82
CA ILE A 98 -11.14 -11.08 -2.96
C ILE A 98 -9.67 -11.20 -3.41
N ASN A 99 -9.20 -12.38 -3.80
CA ASN A 99 -7.77 -12.60 -4.07
C ASN A 99 -7.43 -12.39 -5.54
N THR A 100 -8.34 -12.77 -6.45
CA THR A 100 -8.09 -12.73 -7.89
C THR A 100 -8.68 -11.48 -8.53
N LEU A 101 -9.99 -11.27 -8.40
CA LEU A 101 -10.67 -10.16 -9.08
C LEU A 101 -10.25 -8.80 -8.51
N ALA A 102 -10.05 -8.68 -7.20
CA ALA A 102 -9.54 -7.44 -6.63
C ALA A 102 -8.12 -7.09 -7.11
N THR A 103 -7.27 -8.09 -7.31
CA THR A 103 -5.93 -7.89 -7.91
C THR A 103 -6.05 -7.38 -9.34
N LEU A 104 -6.97 -7.93 -10.15
CA LEU A 104 -7.23 -7.43 -11.51
C LEU A 104 -7.69 -5.97 -11.49
N LYS A 105 -8.65 -5.62 -10.63
CA LYS A 105 -9.13 -4.23 -10.49
C LYS A 105 -8.01 -3.28 -10.05
N LEU A 106 -7.13 -3.72 -9.15
CA LEU A 106 -5.96 -2.94 -8.73
C LEU A 106 -4.98 -2.72 -9.89
N LEU A 107 -4.76 -3.73 -10.74
CA LEU A 107 -3.94 -3.59 -11.95
C LEU A 107 -4.57 -2.62 -12.96
N GLU A 108 -5.88 -2.70 -13.18
CA GLU A 108 -6.60 -1.76 -14.04
C GLU A 108 -6.49 -0.32 -13.54
N MET A 109 -6.53 -0.12 -12.22
CA MET A 109 -6.28 1.17 -11.59
C MET A 109 -4.82 1.62 -11.75
N ALA A 110 -3.87 0.71 -11.53
CA ALA A 110 -2.44 0.97 -11.67
C ALA A 110 -2.04 1.41 -13.08
N CYS A 111 -2.71 0.90 -14.12
CA CYS A 111 -2.51 1.33 -15.51
C CYS A 111 -2.79 2.83 -15.73
N LYS A 112 -3.51 3.49 -14.82
CA LYS A 112 -3.78 4.93 -14.87
C LYS A 112 -2.71 5.77 -14.15
N PHE A 113 -1.76 5.14 -13.45
CA PHE A 113 -0.78 5.83 -12.61
C PHE A 113 0.34 6.44 -13.46
N LYS A 114 0.49 7.76 -13.38
CA LYS A 114 1.37 8.56 -14.24
C LYS A 114 2.85 8.37 -13.97
N LYS A 115 3.20 7.84 -12.80
CA LYS A 115 4.59 7.70 -12.32
C LYS A 115 4.98 6.26 -12.07
N LEU A 116 4.12 5.29 -12.41
CA LEU A 116 4.40 3.87 -12.21
C LEU A 116 5.69 3.49 -12.95
N LYS A 117 6.67 2.95 -12.21
CA LYS A 117 7.93 2.49 -12.77
C LYS A 117 7.81 1.03 -13.17
N VAL A 118 8.31 0.70 -14.36
CA VAL A 118 8.46 -0.66 -14.90
C VAL A 118 9.94 -1.03 -14.86
#